data_AF-A0AAD8XNI6-F1
#
_entry.id   AF-A0AAD8XNI6-F1
#
_cell.length_a   1.000
_cell.length_b   1.000
_cell.length_c   1.000
_cell.angle_alpha   90.00
_cell.angle_beta   90.00
_cell.angle_gamma   90.00
#
_symmetry.space_group_name_H-M   'P 1'
#
loop_
_entity.id
_entity.type
_entity.pdbx_description
1 polymer ?
#
loop_
_entity_poly.entity_id
_entity_poly.type
_entity_poly.pdbx_seq_one_letter_code
_entity_poly.pdbx_strand_id
1 'polypeptide(L)'
;MLCSCRLSPLRLFVQGISQLHISEPVVATRLPQHLKNTRTLQINQASTFATSAVHNKKRDFIPFEKGGKQATSRGPLEEQPDEEPAKPKRENWQLQKEALKKKFPDGWNPRKRLSPDAIAGIKALHAQFPEEYDLKTLADKFQMSPEAIRRILRSKWQATPEEEEDRQERWFRRGVNVWSRYAELGLKPPSKWRREGVTRDPSYHQNRKEAIQRRKEEEAKENVGERLQRKLSDTII
;
A
#
# COMPACT_ATOMS: atom_id res chain seq x y z
N MET A 1 59.02 -28.63 39.71
CA MET A 1 58.27 -27.38 39.51
C MET A 1 56.79 -27.72 39.53
N LEU A 2 56.20 -27.77 40.72
CA LEU A 2 54.78 -28.07 40.93
C LEU A 2 54.02 -26.75 40.81
N CYS A 3 53.11 -26.60 39.84
CA CYS A 3 52.25 -25.42 39.75
C CYS A 3 50.85 -25.80 40.24
N SER A 4 50.47 -25.16 41.34
CA SER A 4 49.25 -25.37 42.12
C SER A 4 48.02 -24.75 41.45
N CYS A 5 46.88 -25.38 41.73
CA CYS A 5 45.50 -25.11 41.39
C CYS A 5 45.01 -23.66 41.63
N ARG A 6 43.90 -23.25 40.97
CA ARG A 6 42.55 -23.22 41.60
C ARG A 6 41.47 -22.86 40.58
N LEU A 7 40.56 -23.82 40.41
CA LEU A 7 39.23 -23.66 39.82
C LEU A 7 38.28 -23.08 40.89
N SER A 8 37.33 -22.26 40.41
CA SER A 8 35.89 -22.25 40.79
C SER A 8 35.29 -20.98 41.43
N PRO A 9 33.98 -20.73 41.16
CA PRO A 9 33.32 -19.41 41.17
C PRO A 9 32.29 -19.25 42.32
N LEU A 10 31.98 -18.01 42.71
CA LEU A 10 30.78 -17.65 43.49
C LEU A 10 30.36 -16.22 43.10
N ARG A 11 29.20 -16.00 42.47
CA ARG A 11 27.85 -15.81 43.05
C ARG A 11 27.68 -14.47 43.81
N LEU A 12 26.71 -13.70 43.32
CA LEU A 12 25.84 -12.72 44.01
C LEU A 12 26.35 -11.28 44.17
N PHE A 13 25.79 -10.37 43.37
CA PHE A 13 25.45 -9.03 43.85
C PHE A 13 24.05 -8.65 43.35
N VAL A 14 23.06 -8.97 44.17
CA VAL A 14 21.70 -8.42 44.12
C VAL A 14 21.63 -7.35 45.21
N GLN A 15 20.96 -6.25 44.88
CA GLN A 15 20.45 -5.16 45.76
C GLN A 15 21.38 -4.02 46.20
N GLY A 16 20.90 -2.79 45.96
CA GLY A 16 21.42 -1.52 46.47
C GLY A 16 20.90 -0.31 45.65
N ILE A 17 19.60 0.01 45.72
CA ILE A 17 19.05 1.20 46.43
C ILE A 17 19.39 2.52 45.69
N SER A 18 18.53 3.00 44.79
CA SER A 18 17.49 4.03 45.04
C SER A 18 18.03 5.36 45.59
N GLN A 19 18.09 6.37 44.72
CA GLN A 19 17.80 7.81 44.94
C GLN A 19 18.64 8.64 43.97
N LEU A 20 18.04 9.10 42.87
CA LEU A 20 18.43 10.39 42.31
C LEU A 20 17.16 11.22 42.10
N HIS A 21 17.25 12.41 42.67
CA HIS A 21 16.24 13.44 42.78
C HIS A 21 15.49 13.68 41.47
N ILE A 22 14.18 13.61 41.60
CA ILE A 22 13.21 14.41 40.86
C ILE A 22 13.59 15.88 41.09
N SER A 23 14.03 16.56 40.05
CA SER A 23 14.04 18.02 39.98
C SER A 23 12.95 18.45 39.00
N GLU A 24 12.21 19.48 39.39
CA GLU A 24 10.99 19.97 38.78
C GLU A 24 11.19 20.51 37.35
N PRO A 25 10.16 20.48 36.48
CA PRO A 25 10.22 21.10 35.16
C PRO A 25 10.07 22.63 35.27
N VAL A 26 11.19 23.34 35.19
CA VAL A 26 11.20 24.80 35.03
C VAL A 26 10.61 25.19 33.68
N VAL A 27 9.55 25.97 33.78
CA VAL A 27 8.85 26.69 32.72
C VAL A 27 9.77 27.73 32.08
N ALA A 28 9.68 27.80 30.75
CA ALA A 28 9.83 28.98 29.89
C ALA A 28 11.09 29.12 29.00
N THR A 29 10.75 29.35 27.73
CA THR A 29 11.45 30.14 26.71
C THR A 29 12.52 29.42 25.86
N ARG A 30 12.15 29.11 24.61
CA ARG A 30 12.54 29.88 23.40
C ARG A 30 12.28 29.03 22.15
N LEU A 31 11.09 29.18 21.58
CA LEU A 31 10.85 28.77 20.18
C LEU A 31 11.44 29.84 19.26
N PRO A 32 12.27 29.48 18.26
CA PRO A 32 12.70 30.43 17.26
C PRO A 32 11.51 30.79 16.35
N GLN A 33 11.05 32.03 16.47
CA GLN A 33 10.17 32.66 15.49
C GLN A 33 10.97 32.97 14.23
N HIS A 34 11.08 32.00 13.31
CA HIS A 34 11.46 32.29 11.92
C HIS A 34 10.25 32.10 11.01
N LEU A 35 9.33 33.04 11.13
CA LEU A 35 8.28 33.26 10.13
C LEU A 35 8.88 33.93 8.88
N LYS A 36 8.26 33.60 7.74
CA LYS A 36 8.27 34.31 6.46
C LYS A 36 9.31 33.84 5.44
N ASN A 37 9.04 32.70 4.79
CA ASN A 37 9.12 32.65 3.32
C ASN A 37 8.32 31.47 2.71
N THR A 38 7.01 31.61 2.64
CA THR A 38 6.20 30.80 1.71
C THR A 38 6.27 31.48 0.33
N ARG A 39 7.21 31.04 -0.51
CA ARG A 39 7.07 31.24 -1.96
C ARG A 39 5.92 30.35 -2.42
N THR A 40 4.73 30.93 -2.46
CA THR A 40 3.59 30.39 -3.18
C THR A 40 3.95 30.35 -4.66
N LEU A 41 4.14 29.14 -5.22
CA LEU A 41 4.07 28.95 -6.66
C LEU A 41 2.61 29.19 -7.07
N GLN A 42 2.30 30.42 -7.47
CA GLN A 42 1.07 30.73 -8.17
C GLN A 42 1.11 30.05 -9.54
N ILE A 43 0.52 28.85 -9.61
CA ILE A 43 0.16 28.24 -10.87
C ILE A 43 -1.17 28.86 -11.29
N ASN A 44 -1.08 29.93 -12.07
CA ASN A 44 -2.20 30.46 -12.84
C ASN A 44 -2.51 29.47 -13.96
N GLN A 45 -3.39 28.52 -13.70
CA GLN A 45 -4.14 27.84 -14.75
C GLN A 45 -5.59 28.26 -14.62
N ALA A 46 -5.96 29.25 -15.41
CA ALA A 46 -7.34 29.62 -15.67
C ALA A 46 -8.02 28.43 -16.36
N SER A 47 -8.66 27.59 -15.56
CA SER A 47 -9.54 26.54 -16.04
C SER A 47 -10.95 27.11 -16.08
N THR A 48 -11.39 27.48 -17.28
CA THR A 48 -12.78 27.86 -17.56
C THR A 48 -13.67 26.62 -17.56
N PHE A 49 -13.92 26.04 -16.39
CA PHE A 49 -15.09 25.19 -16.21
C PHE A 49 -16.29 26.09 -15.93
N ALA A 50 -16.92 26.53 -17.03
CA ALA A 50 -18.23 27.15 -16.99
C ALA A 50 -19.21 26.16 -16.32
N THR A 51 -19.70 26.49 -15.14
CA THR A 51 -20.87 25.83 -14.56
C THR A 51 -22.07 26.26 -15.38
N SER A 52 -22.39 25.50 -16.44
CA SER A 52 -23.71 25.59 -17.05
C SER A 52 -24.72 25.18 -16.00
N ALA A 53 -25.48 26.15 -15.49
CA ALA A 53 -26.64 25.93 -14.66
C ALA A 53 -27.55 24.91 -15.38
N VAL A 54 -27.76 23.76 -14.75
CA VAL A 54 -28.72 22.76 -15.22
C VAL A 54 -30.10 23.36 -15.09
N HIS A 55 -30.57 23.99 -16.17
CA HIS A 55 -31.98 24.26 -16.36
C HIS A 55 -32.70 22.92 -16.38
N ASN A 56 -33.54 22.69 -15.36
CA ASN A 56 -34.41 21.54 -15.28
C ASN A 56 -35.48 21.68 -16.37
N LYS A 57 -35.14 21.27 -17.59
CA LYS A 57 -36.09 21.18 -18.69
C LYS A 57 -37.03 20.03 -18.32
N LYS A 58 -38.26 20.38 -17.88
CA LYS A 58 -39.39 19.45 -17.80
C LYS A 58 -39.33 18.60 -19.07
N ARG A 59 -39.05 17.32 -18.90
CA ARG A 59 -39.24 16.35 -19.98
C ARG A 59 -40.74 16.28 -20.16
N ASP A 60 -41.24 16.88 -21.23
CA ASP A 60 -42.63 16.70 -21.62
C ASP A 60 -42.85 15.20 -21.81
N PHE A 61 -43.77 14.67 -21.03
CA PHE A 61 -44.21 13.29 -21.10
C PHE A 61 -44.83 13.09 -22.48
N ILE A 62 -44.13 12.37 -23.37
CA ILE A 62 -44.70 11.93 -24.64
C ILE A 62 -45.65 10.76 -24.30
N PRO A 63 -46.96 10.87 -24.56
CA PRO A 63 -47.87 9.75 -24.38
C PRO A 63 -47.46 8.62 -25.32
N PHE A 64 -47.32 7.43 -24.77
CA PHE A 64 -47.17 6.19 -25.54
C PHE A 64 -48.49 5.93 -26.28
N GLU A 65 -48.57 6.40 -27.53
CA GLU A 65 -49.64 6.08 -28.47
C GLU A 65 -49.62 4.56 -28.72
N LYS A 66 -50.68 3.87 -28.28
CA LYS A 66 -50.94 2.46 -28.64
C LYS A 66 -51.16 2.39 -30.15
N GLY A 67 -50.09 2.14 -30.89
CA GLY A 67 -50.13 1.86 -32.32
C GLY A 67 -51.05 0.68 -32.61
N GLY A 68 -52.17 0.97 -33.27
CA GLY A 68 -53.11 0.00 -33.78
C GLY A 68 -52.44 -0.97 -34.75
N LYS A 69 -52.92 -2.21 -34.72
CA LYS A 69 -52.53 -3.31 -35.60
C LYS A 69 -52.71 -2.89 -37.06
N GLN A 70 -51.62 -2.84 -37.82
CA GLN A 70 -51.69 -2.97 -39.28
C GLN A 70 -51.18 -4.34 -39.65
N ALA A 71 -52.07 -5.14 -40.23
CA ALA A 71 -51.78 -6.46 -40.74
C ALA A 71 -50.81 -6.35 -41.92
N THR A 72 -49.55 -6.75 -41.72
CA THR A 72 -48.61 -7.00 -42.81
C THR A 72 -48.68 -8.47 -43.17
N SER A 73 -48.98 -8.70 -44.44
CA SER A 73 -49.08 -9.98 -45.14
C SER A 73 -47.96 -10.98 -44.81
N ARG A 74 -48.37 -12.25 -44.67
CA ARG A 74 -47.51 -13.44 -44.64
C ARG A 74 -46.45 -13.39 -45.76
N GLY A 75 -45.18 -13.39 -45.39
CA GLY A 75 -44.05 -13.82 -46.23
C GLY A 75 -43.55 -15.21 -45.76
N PRO A 76 -42.98 -16.04 -46.65
CA PRO A 76 -42.73 -17.46 -46.37
C PRO A 76 -41.75 -17.70 -45.22
N LEU A 77 -42.08 -18.71 -44.43
CA LEU A 77 -41.32 -19.26 -43.31
C LEU A 77 -40.04 -19.92 -43.84
N GLU A 78 -38.90 -19.26 -43.65
CA GLU A 78 -37.58 -19.87 -43.84
C GLU A 78 -37.20 -20.52 -42.50
N GLU A 79 -37.24 -21.85 -42.46
CA GLU A 79 -36.94 -22.68 -41.28
C GLU A 79 -35.47 -22.56 -40.91
N GLN A 80 -35.17 -21.91 -39.78
CA GLN A 80 -33.87 -22.01 -39.13
C GLN A 80 -33.86 -23.21 -38.16
N PRO A 81 -32.74 -23.97 -38.11
CA PRO A 81 -32.66 -25.25 -37.42
C PRO A 81 -32.69 -25.09 -35.90
N ASP A 82 -33.56 -25.87 -35.27
CA ASP A 82 -33.52 -26.36 -33.88
C ASP A 82 -32.79 -25.48 -32.86
N GLU A 83 -33.52 -24.49 -32.36
CA GLU A 83 -33.21 -23.74 -31.15
C GLU A 83 -32.93 -24.70 -29.99
N GLU A 84 -31.66 -24.77 -29.55
CA GLU A 84 -31.31 -25.37 -28.27
C GLU A 84 -32.21 -24.81 -27.16
N PRO A 85 -32.69 -25.64 -26.21
CA PRO A 85 -33.69 -25.22 -25.24
C PRO A 85 -33.25 -23.95 -24.51
N ALA A 86 -34.02 -22.88 -24.70
CA ALA A 86 -33.75 -21.56 -24.15
C ALA A 86 -33.46 -21.67 -22.65
N LYS A 87 -32.20 -21.44 -22.27
CA LYS A 87 -31.76 -21.49 -20.87
C LYS A 87 -32.68 -20.59 -20.04
N PRO A 88 -33.17 -21.06 -18.88
CA PRO A 88 -34.09 -20.28 -18.07
C PRO A 88 -33.48 -18.90 -17.78
N LYS A 89 -34.31 -17.85 -17.92
CA LYS A 89 -33.88 -16.47 -17.66
C LYS A 89 -33.29 -16.39 -16.26
N ARG A 90 -32.01 -16.03 -16.17
CA ARG A 90 -31.30 -15.93 -14.90
C ARG A 90 -31.89 -14.80 -14.05
N GLU A 91 -32.03 -15.05 -12.76
CA GLU A 91 -32.49 -14.06 -11.80
C GLU A 91 -31.49 -12.89 -11.68
N ASN A 92 -31.98 -11.69 -11.36
CA ASN A 92 -31.14 -10.48 -11.28
C ASN A 92 -29.93 -10.62 -10.35
N TRP A 93 -30.06 -11.32 -9.22
CA TRP A 93 -28.95 -11.54 -8.28
C TRP A 93 -27.86 -12.46 -8.86
N GLN A 94 -28.24 -13.41 -9.74
CA GLN A 94 -27.29 -14.30 -10.43
C GLN A 94 -26.49 -13.48 -11.43
N LEU A 95 -27.16 -12.67 -12.24
CA LEU A 95 -26.54 -11.75 -13.18
C LEU A 95 -25.59 -10.77 -12.47
N GLN A 96 -25.99 -10.24 -11.32
CA GLN A 96 -25.14 -9.35 -10.54
C GLN A 96 -23.90 -10.06 -9.99
N LYS A 97 -24.04 -11.30 -9.46
CA LYS A 97 -22.88 -12.08 -8.99
C LYS A 97 -21.94 -12.43 -10.13
N GLU A 98 -22.47 -12.79 -11.30
CA GLU A 98 -21.66 -13.04 -12.50
C GLU A 98 -20.95 -11.77 -12.97
N ALA A 99 -21.65 -10.64 -12.99
CA ALA A 99 -21.05 -9.35 -13.31
C ALA A 99 -19.94 -8.98 -12.31
N LEU A 100 -20.12 -9.25 -11.02
CA LEU A 100 -19.08 -9.02 -10.00
C LEU A 100 -17.86 -9.91 -10.22
N LYS A 101 -18.05 -11.20 -10.51
CA LYS A 101 -16.94 -12.11 -10.85
C LYS A 101 -16.20 -11.67 -12.11
N LYS A 102 -16.93 -11.20 -13.13
CA LYS A 102 -16.33 -10.66 -14.36
C LYS A 102 -15.52 -9.38 -14.11
N LYS A 103 -16.03 -8.47 -13.26
CA LYS A 103 -15.34 -7.22 -12.93
C LYS A 103 -14.14 -7.42 -12.02
N PHE A 104 -14.22 -8.41 -11.12
CA PHE A 104 -13.22 -8.67 -10.08
C PHE A 104 -12.83 -10.16 -10.11
N PRO A 105 -11.98 -10.58 -11.06
CA PRO A 105 -11.56 -11.98 -11.17
C PRO A 105 -10.83 -12.45 -9.92
N ASP A 106 -9.97 -11.61 -9.34
CA ASP A 106 -9.24 -11.86 -8.08
C ASP A 106 -10.09 -11.58 -6.83
N GLY A 107 -11.37 -11.24 -7.01
CA GLY A 107 -12.29 -10.87 -5.95
C GLY A 107 -12.20 -9.42 -5.48
N TRP A 108 -13.04 -9.08 -4.51
CA TRP A 108 -13.12 -7.73 -3.95
C TRP A 108 -11.95 -7.45 -3.00
N ASN A 109 -11.01 -6.59 -3.41
CA ASN A 109 -9.85 -6.20 -2.61
C ASN A 109 -9.81 -4.69 -2.35
N PRO A 110 -10.23 -4.23 -1.15
CA PRO A 110 -10.19 -2.81 -0.81
C PRO A 110 -8.76 -2.26 -0.84
N ARG A 111 -8.59 -1.10 -1.50
CA ARG A 111 -7.29 -0.43 -1.65
C ARG A 111 -6.74 0.06 -0.31
N LYS A 112 -7.57 0.75 0.48
CA LYS A 112 -7.24 1.24 1.83
C LYS A 112 -7.82 0.27 2.87
N ARG A 113 -6.97 -0.58 3.46
CA ARG A 113 -7.35 -1.43 4.60
C ARG A 113 -6.51 -1.00 5.79
N LEU A 114 -7.09 -1.07 6.97
CA LEU A 114 -6.36 -0.80 8.21
C LEU A 114 -5.66 -2.08 8.68
N SER A 115 -4.49 -1.95 9.30
CA SER A 115 -3.81 -3.08 9.94
C SER A 115 -4.61 -3.55 11.15
N PRO A 116 -4.55 -4.85 11.51
CA PRO A 116 -5.20 -5.36 12.72
C PRO A 116 -4.83 -4.57 13.97
N ASP A 117 -3.53 -4.30 14.13
CA ASP A 117 -2.97 -3.50 15.22
C ASP A 117 -3.52 -2.05 15.24
N ALA A 118 -3.65 -1.40 14.08
CA ALA A 118 -4.22 -0.06 14.05
C ALA A 118 -5.73 -0.05 14.37
N ILE A 119 -6.48 -1.12 14.05
CA ILE A 119 -7.87 -1.26 14.49
C ILE A 119 -7.93 -1.36 16.02
N ALA A 120 -7.06 -2.18 16.63
CA ALA A 120 -6.95 -2.32 18.08
C ALA A 120 -6.52 -0.99 18.73
N GLY A 121 -5.54 -0.30 18.15
CA GLY A 121 -5.06 1.01 18.59
C GLY A 121 -6.16 2.07 18.58
N ILE A 122 -7.01 2.12 17.54
CA ILE A 122 -8.17 3.03 17.52
C ILE A 122 -9.12 2.75 18.70
N LYS A 123 -9.43 1.47 18.94
CA LYS A 123 -10.30 1.09 20.07
C LYS A 123 -9.68 1.48 21.41
N ALA A 124 -8.37 1.24 21.58
CA ALA A 124 -7.65 1.57 22.80
C ALA A 124 -7.61 3.08 23.07
N LEU A 125 -7.30 3.90 22.06
CA LEU A 125 -7.26 5.35 22.19
C LEU A 125 -8.61 5.94 22.59
N HIS A 126 -9.69 5.52 21.92
CA HIS A 126 -11.04 6.00 22.23
C HIS A 126 -11.52 5.52 23.61
N ALA A 127 -11.11 4.31 24.03
CA ALA A 127 -11.45 3.80 25.36
C ALA A 127 -10.75 4.58 26.48
N GLN A 128 -9.51 5.04 26.27
CA GLN A 128 -8.75 5.81 27.25
C GLN A 128 -9.18 7.28 27.30
N PHE A 129 -9.31 7.92 26.14
CA PHE A 129 -9.64 9.35 26.05
C PHE A 129 -10.75 9.58 25.01
N PRO A 130 -12.02 9.29 25.36
CA PRO A 130 -13.13 9.43 24.43
C PRO A 130 -13.39 10.89 24.03
N GLU A 131 -13.11 11.85 24.91
CA GLU A 131 -13.30 13.29 24.66
C GLU A 131 -12.31 13.86 23.63
N GLU A 132 -11.05 13.42 23.67
CA GLU A 132 -10.01 13.89 22.74
C GLU A 132 -10.03 13.10 21.43
N TYR A 133 -10.17 11.78 21.52
CA TYR A 133 -10.23 10.88 20.37
C TYR A 133 -11.65 10.57 19.95
N ASP A 134 -12.43 11.61 19.61
CA ASP A 134 -13.74 11.46 18.97
C ASP A 134 -13.64 10.86 17.55
N LEU A 135 -14.78 10.44 17.01
CA LEU A 135 -14.95 9.92 15.66
C LEU A 135 -14.29 10.78 14.58
N LYS A 136 -14.45 12.12 14.68
CA LYS A 136 -13.89 13.06 13.70
C LYS A 136 -12.37 13.14 13.79
N THR A 137 -11.84 13.26 15.01
CA THR A 137 -10.39 13.38 15.21
C THR A 137 -9.66 12.11 14.83
N LEU A 138 -10.24 10.93 15.12
CA LEU A 138 -9.73 9.64 14.68
C LEU A 138 -9.83 9.47 13.15
N ALA A 139 -10.93 9.90 12.53
CA ALA A 139 -11.09 9.85 11.07
C ALA A 139 -9.96 10.62 10.35
N ASP A 140 -9.63 11.82 10.84
CA ASP A 140 -8.58 12.65 10.27
C ASP A 140 -7.19 12.04 10.48
N LYS A 141 -6.88 11.60 11.72
CA LYS A 141 -5.57 10.99 12.06
C LYS A 141 -5.30 9.71 11.26
N PHE A 142 -6.30 8.85 11.10
CA PHE A 142 -6.18 7.58 10.38
C PHE A 142 -6.54 7.69 8.89
N GLN A 143 -6.94 8.87 8.41
CA GLN A 143 -7.37 9.13 7.02
C GLN A 143 -8.47 8.18 6.53
N MET A 144 -9.43 7.93 7.41
CA MET A 144 -10.57 7.04 7.18
C MET A 144 -11.88 7.83 7.22
N SER A 145 -12.95 7.27 6.65
CA SER A 145 -14.26 7.91 6.81
C SER A 145 -14.73 7.83 8.27
N PRO A 146 -15.44 8.84 8.79
CA PRO A 146 -16.01 8.79 10.14
C PRO A 146 -17.01 7.63 10.31
N GLU A 147 -17.63 7.17 9.23
CA GLU A 147 -18.49 5.99 9.21
C GLU A 147 -17.70 4.69 9.46
N ALA A 148 -16.52 4.56 8.86
CA ALA A 148 -15.65 3.40 9.09
C ALA A 148 -15.14 3.37 10.54
N ILE A 149 -14.72 4.51 11.09
CA ILE A 149 -14.33 4.62 12.51
C ILE A 149 -15.50 4.22 13.41
N ARG A 150 -16.71 4.73 13.15
CA ARG A 150 -17.91 4.37 13.92
C ARG A 150 -18.17 2.87 13.87
N ARG A 151 -18.00 2.21 12.72
CA ARG A 151 -18.14 0.76 12.59
C ARG A 151 -17.09 0.00 13.40
N ILE A 152 -15.84 0.46 13.38
CA ILE A 152 -14.76 -0.11 14.18
C ILE A 152 -15.11 -0.05 15.67
N LEU A 153 -15.49 1.13 16.17
CA LEU A 153 -15.83 1.34 17.58
C LEU A 153 -17.10 0.58 18.00
N ARG A 154 -18.09 0.44 17.10
CA ARG A 154 -19.32 -0.32 17.38
C ARG A 154 -19.13 -1.83 17.34
N SER A 155 -18.10 -2.32 16.63
CA SER A 155 -17.83 -3.76 16.52
C SER A 155 -17.31 -4.34 17.84
N LYS A 156 -18.02 -5.32 18.40
CA LYS A 156 -17.65 -6.00 19.65
C LYS A 156 -16.76 -7.23 19.45
N TRP A 157 -16.61 -7.69 18.21
CA TRP A 157 -15.83 -8.88 17.92
C TRP A 157 -14.35 -8.65 18.27
N GLN A 158 -13.76 -9.64 18.94
CA GLN A 158 -12.36 -9.71 19.34
C GLN A 158 -11.87 -11.12 19.01
N ALA A 159 -10.64 -11.22 18.53
CA ALA A 159 -10.05 -12.48 18.17
C ALA A 159 -9.48 -13.20 19.40
N THR A 160 -9.41 -14.53 19.32
CA THR A 160 -8.54 -15.28 20.23
C THR A 160 -7.06 -15.00 19.88
N PRO A 161 -6.11 -15.23 20.80
CA PRO A 161 -4.69 -14.95 20.54
C PRO A 161 -4.16 -15.65 19.28
N GLU A 162 -4.51 -16.92 19.08
CA GLU A 162 -4.12 -17.69 17.90
C GLU A 162 -4.71 -17.10 16.60
N GLU A 163 -6.00 -16.71 16.61
CA GLU A 163 -6.64 -16.08 15.45
C GLU A 163 -6.08 -14.67 15.14
N GLU A 164 -5.55 -13.98 16.15
CA GLU A 164 -4.88 -12.70 15.98
C GLU A 164 -3.54 -12.89 15.27
N GLU A 165 -2.75 -13.88 15.66
CA GLU A 165 -1.50 -14.25 14.99
C GLU A 165 -1.75 -14.59 13.52
N ASP A 166 -2.74 -15.43 13.23
CA ASP A 166 -3.16 -15.75 11.87
C ASP A 166 -3.56 -14.50 11.07
N ARG A 167 -4.25 -13.55 11.71
CA ARG A 167 -4.63 -12.29 11.06
C ARG A 167 -3.42 -11.41 10.78
N GLN A 168 -2.49 -11.33 11.72
CA GLN A 168 -1.23 -10.63 11.56
C GLN A 168 -0.39 -11.26 10.45
N GLU A 169 -0.32 -12.59 10.38
CA GLU A 169 0.40 -13.30 9.34
C GLU A 169 -0.23 -13.05 7.95
N ARG A 170 -1.56 -13.14 7.84
CA ARG A 170 -2.25 -12.79 6.58
C ARG A 170 -2.01 -11.34 6.18
N TRP A 171 -2.00 -10.41 7.14
CA TRP A 171 -1.65 -9.01 6.88
C TRP A 171 -0.20 -8.84 6.45
N PHE A 172 0.71 -9.59 7.06
CA PHE A 172 2.13 -9.60 6.76
C PHE A 172 2.42 -10.12 5.35
N ARG A 173 1.86 -11.29 5.00
CA ARG A 173 1.91 -11.86 3.64
C ARG A 173 1.37 -10.89 2.60
N ARG A 174 0.28 -10.18 2.93
CA ARG A 174 -0.20 -9.09 2.06
C ARG A 174 0.84 -7.99 1.90
N GLY A 175 1.49 -7.57 2.99
CA GLY A 175 2.55 -6.57 2.95
C GLY A 175 3.71 -6.98 2.05
N VAL A 176 4.13 -8.24 2.11
CA VAL A 176 5.12 -8.84 1.20
C VAL A 176 4.64 -8.72 -0.25
N ASN A 177 3.41 -9.12 -0.57
CA ASN A 177 2.88 -9.05 -1.93
C ASN A 177 2.76 -7.60 -2.45
N VAL A 178 2.32 -6.67 -1.60
CA VAL A 178 2.20 -5.24 -1.95
C VAL A 178 3.58 -4.65 -2.28
N TRP A 179 4.58 -4.96 -1.47
CA TRP A 179 5.94 -4.46 -1.70
C TRP A 179 6.67 -5.19 -2.82
N SER A 180 6.37 -6.47 -3.08
CA SER A 180 6.84 -7.18 -4.28
C SER A 180 6.37 -6.46 -5.54
N ARG A 181 5.07 -6.18 -5.63
CA ARG A 181 4.49 -5.41 -6.74
C ARG A 181 5.14 -4.03 -6.89
N TYR A 182 5.40 -3.33 -5.79
CA TYR A 182 6.11 -2.05 -5.86
C TYR A 182 7.57 -2.19 -6.29
N ALA A 183 8.22 -3.28 -5.88
CA ALA A 183 9.59 -3.59 -6.29
C ALA A 183 9.70 -3.87 -7.78
N GLU A 184 8.73 -4.59 -8.34
CA GLU A 184 8.57 -4.84 -9.78
C GLU A 184 8.36 -3.53 -10.56
N LEU A 185 7.64 -2.57 -9.98
CA LEU A 185 7.51 -1.21 -10.52
C LEU A 185 8.79 -0.35 -10.33
N GLY A 186 9.89 -0.93 -9.85
CA GLY A 186 11.19 -0.28 -9.71
C GLY A 186 11.39 0.52 -8.42
N LEU A 187 10.38 0.57 -7.54
CA LEU A 187 10.49 1.23 -6.23
C LEU A 187 11.37 0.42 -5.28
N LYS A 188 12.14 1.08 -4.44
CA LYS A 188 13.04 0.42 -3.48
C LYS A 188 12.26 -0.04 -2.24
N PRO A 189 12.21 -1.35 -1.90
CA PRO A 189 11.53 -1.81 -0.70
C PRO A 189 12.20 -1.32 0.60
N PRO A 190 11.42 -0.92 1.63
CA PRO A 190 11.90 -0.60 2.95
C PRO A 190 12.67 -1.74 3.62
N SER A 191 13.49 -1.42 4.63
CA SER A 191 14.34 -2.43 5.30
C SER A 191 13.56 -3.61 5.87
N LYS A 192 12.35 -3.39 6.41
CA LYS A 192 11.50 -4.46 6.95
C LYS A 192 11.25 -5.55 5.91
N TRP A 193 10.86 -5.16 4.71
CA TRP A 193 10.49 -6.08 3.63
C TRP A 193 11.70 -6.70 2.93
N ARG A 194 12.85 -6.01 2.92
CA ARG A 194 14.10 -6.59 2.41
C ARG A 194 14.61 -7.76 3.25
N ARG A 195 14.43 -7.72 4.58
CA ARG A 195 14.78 -8.85 5.46
C ARG A 195 13.93 -10.08 5.14
N GLU A 196 12.69 -9.85 4.73
CA GLU A 196 11.74 -10.89 4.33
C GLU A 196 11.97 -11.43 2.90
N GLY A 197 13.01 -10.95 2.20
CA GLY A 197 13.34 -11.42 0.86
C GLY A 197 12.72 -10.64 -0.29
N VAL A 198 11.94 -9.57 -0.02
CA VAL A 198 11.46 -8.67 -1.07
C VAL A 198 12.64 -7.88 -1.64
N THR A 199 13.15 -8.33 -2.78
CA THR A 199 14.28 -7.72 -3.49
C THR A 199 13.78 -6.68 -4.48
N ARG A 200 14.65 -5.74 -4.88
CA ARG A 200 14.36 -4.79 -5.96
C ARG A 200 14.23 -5.53 -7.29
N ASP A 201 13.59 -4.90 -8.28
CA ASP A 201 13.59 -5.33 -9.68
C ASP A 201 14.96 -5.94 -10.09
N PRO A 202 14.98 -7.21 -10.56
CA PRO A 202 16.18 -7.87 -11.05
C PRO A 202 16.96 -7.06 -12.09
N SER A 203 16.29 -6.30 -12.95
CA SER A 203 16.94 -5.47 -13.97
C SER A 203 17.92 -4.46 -13.34
N TYR A 204 17.57 -3.86 -12.21
CA TYR A 204 18.47 -2.95 -11.49
C TYR A 204 19.78 -3.63 -11.07
N HIS A 205 19.70 -4.88 -10.64
CA HIS A 205 20.88 -5.66 -10.23
C HIS A 205 21.73 -6.07 -11.42
N GLN A 206 21.10 -6.40 -12.55
CA GLN A 206 21.78 -6.74 -13.81
C GLN A 206 22.52 -5.53 -14.37
N ASN A 207 21.84 -4.40 -14.59
CA ASN A 207 22.44 -3.17 -15.10
C ASN A 207 23.62 -2.71 -14.24
N ARG A 208 23.53 -2.88 -12.90
CA ARG A 208 24.64 -2.55 -11.98
C ARG A 208 25.83 -3.51 -12.14
N LYS A 209 25.59 -4.82 -12.33
CA LYS A 209 26.66 -5.80 -12.56
C LYS A 209 27.38 -5.53 -13.89
N GLU A 210 26.63 -5.25 -14.94
CA GLU A 210 27.15 -4.91 -16.27
C GLU A 210 28.01 -3.65 -16.22
N ALA A 211 27.56 -2.60 -15.52
CA ALA A 211 28.35 -1.39 -15.33
C ALA A 211 29.69 -1.66 -14.61
N ILE A 212 29.69 -2.55 -13.62
CA ILE A 212 30.92 -2.97 -12.92
C ILE A 212 31.83 -3.78 -13.85
N GLN A 213 31.26 -4.70 -14.63
CA GLN A 213 32.02 -5.51 -15.60
C GLN A 213 32.66 -4.64 -16.66
N ARG A 214 31.90 -3.72 -17.24
CA ARG A 214 32.41 -2.75 -18.22
C ARG A 214 33.58 -1.94 -17.65
N ARG A 215 33.46 -1.43 -16.41
CA ARG A 215 34.54 -0.71 -15.74
C ARG A 215 35.79 -1.60 -15.56
N LYS A 216 35.61 -2.85 -15.15
CA LYS A 216 36.72 -3.82 -15.01
C LYS A 216 37.39 -4.14 -16.35
N GLU A 217 36.62 -4.24 -17.43
CA GLU A 217 37.14 -4.48 -18.77
C GLU A 217 37.93 -3.27 -19.30
N GLU A 218 37.45 -2.06 -19.05
CA GLU A 218 38.17 -0.81 -19.36
C GLU A 218 39.50 -0.76 -18.59
N GLU A 219 39.49 -1.00 -17.28
CA GLU A 219 40.71 -1.09 -16.44
C GLU A 219 41.66 -2.19 -16.94
N ALA A 220 41.15 -3.35 -17.37
CA ALA A 220 41.97 -4.43 -17.93
C ALA A 220 42.60 -4.02 -19.27
N LYS A 221 41.87 -3.32 -20.14
CA LYS A 221 42.40 -2.79 -21.41
C LYS A 221 43.46 -1.73 -21.19
N GLU A 222 43.26 -0.83 -20.22
CA GLU A 222 44.25 0.17 -19.82
C GLU A 222 45.52 -0.51 -19.29
N ASN A 223 45.40 -1.49 -18.38
CA ASN A 223 46.53 -2.26 -17.87
C ASN A 223 47.29 -3.00 -18.99
N VAL A 224 46.58 -3.56 -19.98
CA VAL A 224 47.21 -4.18 -21.16
C VAL A 224 47.91 -3.12 -22.01
N GLY A 225 47.30 -1.95 -22.21
CA GLY A 225 47.90 -0.80 -22.90
C GLY A 225 49.18 -0.32 -22.21
N GLU A 226 49.14 -0.13 -20.89
CA GLU A 226 50.32 0.21 -20.08
C GLU A 226 51.42 -0.85 -20.21
N ARG A 227 51.06 -2.14 -20.16
CA ARG A 227 52.03 -3.23 -20.32
C ARG A 227 52.67 -3.21 -21.71
N LEU A 228 51.91 -2.90 -22.76
CA LEU A 228 52.44 -2.74 -24.11
C LEU A 228 53.35 -1.52 -24.21
N GLN A 229 52.98 -0.39 -23.60
CA GLN A 229 53.80 0.81 -23.55
C GLN A 229 55.15 0.54 -22.85
N ARG A 230 55.15 -0.14 -21.70
CA ARG A 230 56.38 -0.55 -20.98
C ARG A 230 57.28 -1.43 -21.84
N LYS A 231 56.71 -2.43 -22.54
CA LYS A 231 57.49 -3.30 -23.45
C LYS A 231 58.13 -2.52 -24.60
N LEU A 232 57.41 -1.56 -25.18
CA LEU A 232 57.94 -0.73 -26.26
C LEU A 232 59.05 0.20 -25.77
N SER A 233 58.93 0.80 -24.59
CA SER A 233 60.00 1.62 -24.01
C SER A 233 61.26 0.81 -23.72
N ASP A 234 61.12 -0.44 -23.27
CA ASP A 234 62.26 -1.32 -22.95
C ASP A 234 63.01 -1.82 -24.21
N THR A 235 62.38 -1.76 -25.40
CA THR A 235 62.96 -2.27 -26.66
C THR A 235 63.78 -1.19 -27.41
N ILE A 236 63.71 0.08 -27.00
CA ILE A 236 64.33 1.22 -27.70
C ILE A 236 65.75 1.55 -27.14
N ILE A 237 66.24 0.76 -26.17
CA ILE A 237 67.60 0.87 -25.59
C ILE A 237 68.43 -0.34 -26.03
#